data_AF-X7YWC5-F1
#
_entry.id   AF-X7YWC5-F1
#
_cell.length_a   1.000
_cell.length_b   1.000
_cell.length_c   1.000
_cell.angle_alpha   90.00
_cell.angle_beta   90.00
_cell.angle_gamma   90.00
#
_symmetry.space_group_name_H-M   'P 1'
#
loop_
_entity.id
_entity.type
_entity.pdbx_description
1 polymer ?
#
loop_
_entity_poly.entity_id
_entity_poly.type
_entity_poly.pdbx_seq_one_letter_code
_entity_poly.pdbx_strand_id
1 'polypeptide(L)'
;MMRYVHPTLVANTQGTGMGGGTSMQTMYHGNLLGRNKPNDIFQEVLPNIIAAHVVQSYIGSYGAMIHPVGACATAAVSVEEGVDKIRLGKAELVVAGGLDDLTLEGIIGFGDMAATADTEMMRAKGISDSRFSRPNDRRRLGFVEAQGGGTVLLARGDLALKMGLPVLAVVAYAQSFGDGVHTSIPAPGLGALGAGRGGKQSPLARSLAELGVGADDIAVISKHDTSTLANDPNETELHERLADSLGRSPGAPLFIVSQKSLTGHAKGGRRSSR
;
A
#
# COMPACT_ATOMS: atom_id res chain seq x y z
N MET A 1 0.29 -23.22 13.46
CA MET A 1 1.11 -22.01 13.69
C MET A 1 1.65 -21.96 15.12
N MET A 2 0.84 -21.76 16.17
CA MET A 2 1.32 -21.72 17.58
C MET A 2 2.03 -22.98 18.11
N ARG A 3 1.94 -24.12 17.41
CA ARG A 3 2.75 -25.32 17.71
C ARG A 3 4.23 -25.19 17.32
N TYR A 4 4.54 -24.28 16.39
CA TYR A 4 5.87 -24.14 15.79
C TYR A 4 6.63 -22.91 16.30
N VAL A 5 5.91 -21.89 16.76
CA VAL A 5 6.44 -20.61 17.25
C VAL A 5 5.69 -20.16 18.50
N HIS A 6 6.39 -19.50 19.41
CA HIS A 6 5.78 -18.91 20.60
C HIS A 6 4.80 -17.78 20.20
N PRO A 7 3.65 -17.60 20.88
CA PRO A 7 2.65 -16.58 20.51
C PRO A 7 3.16 -15.13 20.48
N THR A 8 4.27 -14.84 21.17
CA THR A 8 4.92 -13.52 21.14
C THR A 8 5.73 -13.25 19.87
N LEU A 9 6.04 -14.30 19.08
CA LEU A 9 6.77 -14.20 17.82
C LEU A 9 5.85 -14.10 16.60
N VAL A 10 4.56 -13.85 16.84
CA VAL A 10 3.54 -13.67 15.80
C VAL A 10 2.98 -12.25 15.93
N ALA A 11 3.31 -11.38 14.98
CA ALA A 11 2.93 -9.98 15.01
C ALA A 11 1.81 -9.65 14.00
N ASN A 12 1.15 -8.52 14.21
CA ASN A 12 0.15 -7.98 13.28
C ASN A 12 0.49 -6.50 12.99
N THR A 13 0.71 -6.17 11.73
CA THR A 13 1.00 -4.80 11.26
C THR A 13 -0.05 -4.24 10.31
N GLN A 14 -1.24 -4.86 10.22
CA GLN A 14 -2.32 -4.36 9.37
C GLN A 14 -2.66 -2.92 9.72
N GLY A 15 -2.55 -2.02 8.74
CA GLY A 15 -2.89 -0.59 8.89
C GLY A 15 -4.14 -0.19 8.11
N THR A 16 -4.49 1.08 8.17
CA THR A 16 -5.50 1.68 7.28
C THR A 16 -5.02 3.04 6.77
N GLY A 17 -5.52 3.50 5.62
CA GLY A 17 -5.22 4.84 5.12
C GLY A 17 -5.94 5.92 5.93
N MET A 18 -7.21 5.70 6.24
CA MET A 18 -8.01 6.54 7.14
C MET A 18 -8.64 5.72 8.27
N GLY A 19 -9.23 4.57 7.94
CA GLY A 19 -9.91 3.68 8.90
C GLY A 19 -11.19 4.29 9.49
N GLY A 20 -12.16 3.43 9.84
CA GLY A 20 -13.30 3.82 10.67
C GLY A 20 -14.23 4.92 10.12
N GLY A 21 -14.12 5.28 8.83
CA GLY A 21 -14.88 6.37 8.21
C GLY A 21 -16.38 6.29 8.48
N THR A 22 -16.99 5.17 8.09
CA THR A 22 -18.41 4.90 8.32
C THR A 22 -18.80 4.87 9.81
N SER A 23 -17.92 4.38 10.68
CA SER A 23 -18.13 4.39 12.14
C SER A 23 -18.12 5.82 12.71
N MET A 24 -17.19 6.68 12.25
CA MET A 24 -17.11 8.09 12.64
C MET A 24 -18.41 8.84 12.34
N GLN A 25 -18.95 8.70 11.12
CA GLN A 25 -20.21 9.36 10.73
C GLN A 25 -21.40 8.76 11.47
N THR A 26 -21.41 7.43 11.66
CA THR A 26 -22.46 6.77 12.42
C THR A 26 -22.54 7.31 13.85
N MET A 27 -21.38 7.52 14.47
CA MET A 27 -21.25 8.15 15.79
C MET A 27 -21.67 9.63 15.74
N TYR A 28 -21.07 10.43 14.86
CA TYR A 28 -21.27 11.87 14.81
C TYR A 28 -22.72 12.25 14.46
N HIS A 29 -23.25 11.73 13.35
CA HIS A 29 -24.66 11.94 12.98
C HIS A 29 -25.62 11.28 13.96
N GLY A 30 -25.21 10.17 14.60
CA GLY A 30 -25.98 9.53 15.65
C GLY A 30 -26.25 10.46 16.82
N ASN A 31 -25.19 11.08 17.32
CA ASN A 31 -25.24 12.03 18.42
C ASN A 31 -26.07 13.27 18.08
N LEU A 32 -25.87 13.84 16.88
CA LEU A 32 -26.61 15.03 16.45
C LEU A 32 -28.11 14.78 16.28
N LEU A 33 -28.49 13.60 15.77
CA LEU A 33 -29.87 13.26 15.46
C LEU A 33 -30.59 12.52 16.61
N GLY A 34 -29.94 12.35 17.76
CA GLY A 34 -30.51 11.62 18.91
C GLY A 34 -30.81 10.15 18.60
N ARG A 35 -30.06 9.51 17.68
CA ARG A 35 -30.24 8.09 17.35
C ARG A 35 -29.51 7.23 18.36
N ASN A 36 -30.10 6.12 18.76
CA ASN A 36 -29.41 5.12 19.58
C ASN A 36 -28.20 4.56 18.82
N LYS A 37 -27.03 4.59 19.47
CA LYS A 37 -25.75 4.05 18.99
C LYS A 37 -25.15 3.13 20.04
N PRO A 38 -24.30 2.16 19.66
CA PRO A 38 -23.52 1.40 20.62
C PRO A 38 -22.69 2.35 21.49
N ASN A 39 -22.68 2.14 22.80
CA ASN A 39 -21.99 3.00 23.76
C ASN A 39 -20.46 2.93 23.59
N ASP A 40 -19.95 1.88 22.97
CA ASP A 40 -18.54 1.59 22.70
C ASP A 40 -18.07 2.01 21.30
N ILE A 41 -18.94 2.60 20.47
CA ILE A 41 -18.60 2.97 19.09
C ILE A 41 -17.41 3.96 19.00
N PHE A 42 -17.19 4.77 20.04
CA PHE A 42 -16.05 5.68 20.11
C PHE A 42 -14.71 4.93 20.22
N GLN A 43 -14.69 3.74 20.83
CA GLN A 43 -13.51 2.89 20.84
C GLN A 43 -13.32 2.23 19.47
N GLU A 44 -14.40 1.71 18.90
CA GLU A 44 -14.43 0.98 17.63
C GLU A 44 -14.05 1.82 16.40
N VAL A 45 -13.96 3.14 16.57
CA VAL A 45 -13.55 4.07 15.53
C VAL A 45 -12.03 4.09 15.31
N LEU A 46 -11.25 3.66 16.31
CA LEU A 46 -9.80 3.76 16.26
C LEU A 46 -9.23 2.80 15.20
N PRO A 47 -8.36 3.25 14.27
CA PRO A 47 -7.87 2.43 13.16
C PRO A 47 -7.25 1.09 13.56
N ASN A 48 -6.55 1.03 14.71
CA ASN A 48 -5.92 -0.17 15.22
C ASN A 48 -6.94 -1.24 15.69
N ILE A 49 -8.18 -0.85 16.02
CA ILE A 49 -9.18 -1.78 16.55
C ILE A 49 -9.63 -2.80 15.49
N ILE A 50 -9.55 -2.45 14.21
CA ILE A 50 -9.79 -3.40 13.10
C ILE A 50 -8.85 -4.61 13.22
N ALA A 51 -7.55 -4.36 13.42
CA ALA A 51 -6.57 -5.41 13.62
C ALA A 51 -6.66 -6.04 15.02
N ALA A 52 -7.11 -5.31 16.03
CA ALA A 52 -7.39 -5.85 17.36
C ALA A 52 -8.51 -6.90 17.32
N HIS A 53 -9.57 -6.70 16.54
CA HIS A 53 -10.60 -7.70 16.29
C HIS A 53 -10.02 -8.98 15.68
N VAL A 54 -9.12 -8.85 14.69
CA VAL A 54 -8.43 -10.01 14.10
C VAL A 54 -7.60 -10.77 15.15
N VAL A 55 -6.90 -10.05 16.03
CA VAL A 55 -6.08 -10.68 17.08
C VAL A 55 -6.96 -11.32 18.15
N GLN A 56 -7.96 -10.63 18.69
CA GLN A 56 -8.78 -11.16 19.79
C GLN A 56 -9.68 -12.32 19.35
N SER A 57 -10.13 -12.32 18.09
CA SER A 57 -11.11 -13.31 17.60
C SER A 57 -10.48 -14.47 16.84
N TYR A 58 -9.29 -14.30 16.25
CA TYR A 58 -8.72 -15.29 15.35
C TYR A 58 -7.27 -15.67 15.67
N ILE A 59 -6.33 -14.73 15.61
CA ILE A 59 -4.90 -15.06 15.68
C ILE A 59 -4.47 -15.39 17.13
N GLY A 60 -4.98 -14.65 18.11
CA GLY A 60 -4.65 -14.81 19.53
C GLY A 60 -3.16 -14.62 19.85
N SER A 61 -2.43 -13.85 19.05
CA SER A 61 -1.00 -13.61 19.25
C SER A 61 -0.72 -12.47 20.24
N TYR A 62 0.46 -12.52 20.86
CA TYR A 62 0.94 -11.50 21.79
C TYR A 62 2.11 -10.68 21.21
N GLY A 63 2.47 -10.91 19.95
CA GLY A 63 3.57 -10.19 19.29
C GLY A 63 3.23 -8.74 18.98
N ALA A 64 4.27 -7.98 18.62
CA ALA A 64 4.18 -6.52 18.50
C ALA A 64 3.18 -6.05 17.44
N MET A 65 2.11 -5.39 17.87
CA MET A 65 1.10 -4.76 17.01
C MET A 65 1.47 -3.31 16.69
N ILE A 66 1.70 -2.99 15.42
CA ILE A 66 2.01 -1.61 14.97
C ILE A 66 1.21 -1.33 13.71
N HIS A 67 0.35 -0.31 13.76
CA HIS A 67 -0.62 -0.01 12.70
C HIS A 67 -0.25 1.29 12.00
N PRO A 68 0.49 1.23 10.88
CA PRO A 68 0.91 2.44 10.20
C PRO A 68 -0.27 3.12 9.51
N VAL A 69 -0.16 4.44 9.38
CA VAL A 69 -1.05 5.28 8.58
C VAL A 69 -0.17 6.08 7.62
N GLY A 70 -0.02 5.57 6.40
CA GLY A 70 0.76 6.17 5.31
C GLY A 70 -0.12 6.59 4.13
N ALA A 71 -1.40 6.90 4.40
CA ALA A 71 -2.42 7.15 3.39
C ALA A 71 -2.40 6.07 2.28
N CYS A 72 -2.17 6.46 1.02
CA CYS A 72 -2.14 5.55 -0.12
C CYS A 72 -1.03 4.49 -0.08
N ALA A 73 -0.02 4.66 0.79
CA ALA A 73 1.11 3.76 0.94
C ALA A 73 1.02 2.87 2.20
N THR A 74 -0.07 2.91 2.98
CA THR A 74 -0.18 2.18 4.25
C THR A 74 0.19 0.70 4.14
N ALA A 75 -0.36 -0.03 3.16
CA ALA A 75 -0.02 -1.44 2.97
C ALA A 75 1.47 -1.68 2.67
N ALA A 76 2.15 -0.75 1.99
CA ALA A 76 3.58 -0.87 1.72
C ALA A 76 4.42 -0.65 2.98
N VAL A 77 4.10 0.36 3.78
CA VAL A 77 4.75 0.64 5.07
C VAL A 77 4.50 -0.51 6.08
N SER A 78 3.30 -1.08 6.07
CA SER A 78 2.95 -2.27 6.88
C SER A 78 3.83 -3.48 6.56
N VAL A 79 4.15 -3.69 5.28
CA VAL A 79 5.03 -4.76 4.83
C VAL A 79 6.49 -4.50 5.20
N GLU A 80 6.99 -3.29 4.99
CA GLU A 80 8.35 -2.89 5.41
C GLU A 80 8.56 -3.13 6.91
N GLU A 81 7.68 -2.58 7.75
CA GLU A 81 7.73 -2.77 9.21
C GLU A 81 7.67 -4.26 9.60
N GLY A 82 6.87 -5.05 8.89
CA GLY A 82 6.79 -6.49 9.10
C GLY A 82 8.08 -7.23 8.75
N VAL A 83 8.70 -6.89 7.61
CA VAL A 83 9.99 -7.45 7.20
C VAL A 83 11.08 -7.09 8.19
N ASP A 84 11.13 -5.83 8.64
CA ASP A 84 12.18 -5.37 9.55
C ASP A 84 12.03 -5.96 10.96
N LYS A 85 10.80 -6.17 11.44
CA LYS A 85 10.55 -6.97 12.65
C LYS A 85 11.08 -8.38 12.54
N ILE A 86 10.92 -9.03 11.39
CA ILE A 86 11.44 -10.38 11.15
C ILE A 86 12.97 -10.36 11.11
N ARG A 87 13.58 -9.40 10.40
CA ARG A 87 15.04 -9.23 10.34
C ARG A 87 15.66 -9.01 11.72
N LEU A 88 14.99 -8.26 12.59
CA LEU A 88 15.41 -8.00 13.97
C LEU A 88 15.13 -9.17 14.94
N GLY A 89 14.46 -10.23 14.50
CA GLY A 89 14.06 -11.35 15.37
C GLY A 89 12.94 -11.01 16.35
N LYS A 90 12.23 -9.89 16.16
CA LYS A 90 11.05 -9.50 16.99
C LYS A 90 9.81 -10.33 16.65
N ALA A 91 9.78 -10.94 15.47
CA ALA A 91 8.73 -11.85 15.03
C ALA A 91 9.29 -12.89 14.05
N GLU A 92 8.63 -14.03 13.91
CA GLU A 92 8.92 -15.03 12.88
C GLU A 92 7.80 -15.13 11.83
N LEU A 93 6.60 -14.66 12.19
CA LEU A 93 5.46 -14.51 11.30
C LEU A 93 4.78 -13.16 11.56
N VAL A 94 4.48 -12.42 10.49
CA VAL A 94 3.79 -11.12 10.58
C VAL A 94 2.61 -11.11 9.62
N VAL A 95 1.44 -10.74 10.13
CA VAL A 95 0.25 -10.43 9.33
C VAL A 95 0.31 -8.96 8.95
N ALA A 96 0.64 -8.66 7.69
CA ALA A 96 0.76 -7.30 7.17
C ALA A 96 -0.36 -7.01 6.17
N GLY A 97 -0.63 -5.74 5.91
CA GLY A 97 -1.65 -5.34 4.94
C GLY A 97 -2.23 -3.96 5.17
N GLY A 98 -3.29 -3.69 4.43
CA GLY A 98 -4.02 -2.44 4.52
C GLY A 98 -5.46 -2.62 4.06
N LEU A 99 -6.34 -1.78 4.59
CA LEU A 99 -7.75 -1.71 4.22
C LEU A 99 -8.18 -0.24 4.19
N ASP A 100 -9.11 0.10 3.29
CA ASP A 100 -9.82 1.37 3.32
C ASP A 100 -11.25 1.26 2.83
N ASP A 101 -12.06 2.22 3.25
CA ASP A 101 -13.46 2.35 2.87
C ASP A 101 -13.69 3.61 2.04
N LEU A 102 -14.85 3.70 1.41
CA LEU A 102 -15.33 4.85 0.66
C LEU A 102 -16.53 5.44 1.39
N THR A 103 -16.48 6.76 1.59
CA THR A 103 -17.46 7.50 2.40
C THR A 103 -17.94 8.72 1.64
N LEU A 104 -19.12 9.24 1.99
CA LEU A 104 -19.66 10.46 1.37
C LEU A 104 -18.69 11.65 1.54
N GLU A 105 -18.18 11.85 2.74
CA GLU A 105 -17.20 12.90 3.07
C GLU A 105 -15.89 12.69 2.33
N GLY A 106 -15.48 11.43 2.13
CA GLY A 106 -14.32 11.08 1.31
C GLY A 106 -14.50 11.49 -0.14
N ILE A 107 -15.61 11.09 -0.77
CA ILE A 107 -15.93 11.42 -2.16
C ILE A 107 -16.03 12.94 -2.34
N ILE A 108 -16.75 13.63 -1.45
CA ILE A 108 -16.91 15.09 -1.50
C ILE A 108 -15.54 15.77 -1.35
N GLY A 109 -14.77 15.40 -0.32
CA GLY A 109 -13.45 16.00 -0.08
C GLY A 109 -12.46 15.75 -1.23
N PHE A 110 -12.45 14.56 -1.82
CA PHE A 110 -11.62 14.28 -3.00
C PHE A 110 -12.11 15.03 -4.26
N GLY A 111 -13.42 15.24 -4.39
CA GLY A 111 -14.02 16.10 -5.41
C GLY A 111 -13.59 17.55 -5.26
N ASP A 112 -13.62 18.10 -4.03
CA ASP A 112 -13.18 19.46 -3.72
C ASP A 112 -11.67 19.66 -3.98
N MET A 113 -10.86 18.61 -3.77
CA MET A 113 -9.44 18.61 -4.13
C MET A 113 -9.19 18.41 -5.63
N ALA A 114 -10.25 18.20 -6.44
CA ALA A 114 -10.18 17.88 -7.86
C ALA A 114 -9.23 16.71 -8.16
N ALA A 115 -9.21 15.70 -7.29
CA ALA A 115 -8.29 14.56 -7.39
C ALA A 115 -8.91 13.35 -8.09
N THR A 116 -10.23 13.17 -7.95
CA THR A 116 -11.01 12.10 -8.59
C THR A 116 -11.40 12.46 -10.03
N ALA A 117 -11.68 11.44 -10.82
CA ALA A 117 -12.21 11.61 -12.17
C ALA A 117 -13.65 12.14 -12.12
N ASP A 118 -13.88 13.37 -12.58
CA ASP A 118 -15.21 13.94 -12.70
C ASP A 118 -16.06 13.14 -13.71
N THR A 119 -17.22 12.65 -13.25
CA THR A 119 -18.06 11.72 -14.01
C THR A 119 -18.65 12.37 -15.25
N GLU A 120 -19.12 13.61 -15.14
CA GLU A 120 -19.74 14.33 -16.26
C GLU A 120 -18.70 14.68 -17.33
N MET A 121 -17.51 15.14 -16.92
CA MET A 121 -16.40 15.41 -17.81
C MET A 121 -15.92 14.16 -18.56
N MET A 122 -15.84 13.02 -17.87
CA MET A 122 -15.43 11.76 -18.51
C MET A 122 -16.48 11.29 -19.53
N ARG A 123 -17.76 11.35 -19.18
CA ARG A 123 -18.87 11.00 -20.12
C ARG A 123 -18.94 11.96 -21.30
N ALA A 124 -18.76 13.26 -21.09
CA ALA A 124 -18.69 14.25 -22.16
C ALA A 124 -17.53 14.00 -23.15
N LYS A 125 -16.47 13.33 -22.70
CA LYS A 125 -15.35 12.86 -23.55
C LYS A 125 -15.62 11.51 -24.23
N GLY A 126 -16.84 10.99 -24.15
CA GLY A 126 -17.25 9.72 -24.74
C GLY A 126 -16.59 8.51 -24.08
N ILE A 127 -16.28 8.60 -22.78
CA ILE A 127 -15.68 7.49 -22.04
C ILE A 127 -16.79 6.74 -21.31
N SER A 128 -16.82 5.41 -21.46
CA SER A 128 -17.72 4.54 -20.70
C SER A 128 -17.28 4.42 -19.23
N ASP A 129 -18.24 4.31 -18.32
CA ASP A 129 -18.03 4.25 -16.86
C ASP A 129 -16.95 3.22 -16.44
N SER A 130 -16.97 2.03 -17.03
CA SER A 130 -15.98 0.96 -16.77
C SER A 130 -14.54 1.26 -17.24
N ARG A 131 -14.32 2.43 -17.88
CA ARG A 131 -13.05 2.85 -18.47
C ARG A 131 -12.61 4.23 -17.99
N PHE A 132 -13.17 4.71 -16.88
CA PHE A 132 -12.75 5.98 -16.26
C PHE A 132 -11.33 5.91 -15.75
N SER A 133 -10.93 4.80 -15.10
CA SER A 133 -9.56 4.59 -14.65
C SER A 133 -8.67 4.21 -15.84
N ARG A 134 -7.71 5.07 -16.17
CA ARG A 134 -6.94 5.00 -17.42
C ARG A 134 -5.50 5.51 -17.24
N PRO A 135 -4.71 4.85 -16.38
CA PRO A 135 -3.31 5.22 -16.20
C PRO A 135 -2.56 5.25 -17.52
N ASN A 136 -1.65 6.21 -17.65
CA ASN A 136 -0.84 6.46 -18.86
C ASN A 136 -1.65 6.77 -20.14
N ASP A 137 -2.97 7.02 -20.06
CA ASP A 137 -3.78 7.46 -21.19
C ASP A 137 -3.72 8.99 -21.35
N ARG A 138 -3.75 9.48 -22.59
CA ARG A 138 -3.73 10.93 -22.88
C ARG A 138 -4.98 11.66 -22.38
N ARG A 139 -6.10 10.96 -22.17
CA ARG A 139 -7.37 11.53 -21.70
C ARG A 139 -7.62 11.28 -20.19
N ARG A 140 -6.60 10.89 -19.42
CA ARG A 140 -6.72 10.72 -17.96
C ARG A 140 -6.93 12.08 -17.26
N LEU A 141 -7.82 12.13 -16.28
CA LEU A 141 -8.23 13.36 -15.58
C LEU A 141 -8.60 13.10 -14.12
N GLY A 142 -7.88 12.19 -13.45
CA GLY A 142 -8.14 11.86 -12.05
C GLY A 142 -8.23 10.36 -11.83
N PHE A 143 -8.11 9.97 -10.55
CA PHE A 143 -8.26 8.57 -10.18
C PHE A 143 -9.73 8.19 -9.97
N VAL A 144 -10.03 6.91 -10.10
CA VAL A 144 -11.33 6.35 -9.69
C VAL A 144 -11.17 5.78 -8.29
N GLU A 145 -11.91 6.32 -7.32
CA GLU A 145 -11.89 5.84 -5.93
C GLU A 145 -12.45 4.41 -5.86
N ALA A 146 -11.86 3.59 -5.00
CA ALA A 146 -12.34 2.24 -4.70
C ALA A 146 -12.22 1.96 -3.19
N GLN A 147 -12.86 0.88 -2.74
CA GLN A 147 -12.83 0.42 -1.35
C GLN A 147 -12.36 -1.02 -1.26
N GLY A 148 -11.90 -1.42 -0.08
CA GLY A 148 -11.38 -2.74 0.23
C GLY A 148 -9.88 -2.71 0.55
N GLY A 149 -9.22 -3.85 0.35
CA GLY A 149 -7.79 -4.00 0.62
C GLY A 149 -7.43 -5.47 0.76
N GLY A 150 -6.56 -5.78 1.72
CA GLY A 150 -6.26 -7.16 2.08
C GLY A 150 -4.96 -7.32 2.83
N THR A 151 -4.49 -8.56 2.89
CA THR A 151 -3.41 -8.96 3.79
C THR A 151 -2.44 -9.91 3.10
N VAL A 152 -1.19 -9.87 3.56
CA VAL A 152 -0.14 -10.82 3.21
C VAL A 152 0.47 -11.38 4.49
N LEU A 153 0.91 -12.63 4.43
CA LEU A 153 1.61 -13.29 5.54
C LEU A 153 3.10 -13.30 5.23
N LEU A 154 3.86 -12.58 6.03
CA LEU A 154 5.32 -12.58 5.99
C LEU A 154 5.82 -13.63 6.98
N ALA A 155 6.75 -14.48 6.56
CA ALA A 155 7.36 -15.47 7.43
C ALA A 155 8.87 -15.53 7.21
N ARG A 156 9.63 -15.82 8.27
CA ARG A 156 11.06 -16.12 8.14
C ARG A 156 11.26 -17.40 7.32
N GLY A 157 12.28 -17.44 6.48
CA GLY A 157 12.58 -18.58 5.60
C GLY A 157 12.69 -19.91 6.36
N ASP A 158 13.36 -19.92 7.53
CA ASP A 158 13.47 -21.12 8.37
C ASP A 158 12.11 -21.64 8.86
N LEU A 159 11.20 -20.72 9.21
CA LEU A 159 9.86 -21.08 9.64
C LEU A 159 9.05 -21.66 8.48
N ALA A 160 9.14 -21.00 7.31
CA ALA A 160 8.48 -21.48 6.09
C ALA A 160 8.96 -22.89 5.72
N LEU A 161 10.26 -23.14 5.76
CA LEU A 161 10.85 -24.45 5.51
C LEU A 161 10.40 -25.49 6.55
N LYS A 162 10.52 -25.18 7.84
CA LYS A 162 10.15 -26.08 8.95
C LYS A 162 8.68 -26.48 8.92
N MET A 163 7.80 -25.58 8.50
CA MET A 163 6.36 -25.81 8.43
C MET A 163 5.89 -26.33 7.06
N GLY A 164 6.76 -26.34 6.03
CA GLY A 164 6.37 -26.66 4.65
C GLY A 164 5.37 -25.66 4.06
N LEU A 165 5.52 -24.37 4.36
CA LEU A 165 4.61 -23.33 3.86
C LEU A 165 4.83 -23.08 2.36
N PRO A 166 3.76 -22.82 1.58
CA PRO A 166 3.89 -22.39 0.20
C PRO A 166 4.50 -20.98 0.14
N VAL A 167 5.70 -20.87 -0.43
CA VAL A 167 6.39 -19.59 -0.62
C VAL A 167 5.96 -18.98 -1.95
N LEU A 168 5.23 -17.86 -1.90
CA LEU A 168 4.74 -17.15 -3.09
C LEU A 168 5.77 -16.18 -3.69
N ALA A 169 6.57 -15.56 -2.82
CA ALA A 169 7.61 -14.61 -3.19
C ALA A 169 8.67 -14.49 -2.10
N VAL A 170 9.84 -13.96 -2.46
CA VAL A 170 10.90 -13.55 -1.53
C VAL A 170 10.96 -12.03 -1.51
N VAL A 171 10.78 -11.42 -0.35
CA VAL A 171 10.91 -9.96 -0.21
C VAL A 171 12.40 -9.61 -0.09
N ALA A 172 13.01 -9.25 -1.22
CA ALA A 172 14.40 -8.79 -1.25
C ALA A 172 14.54 -7.44 -0.51
N TYR A 173 13.79 -6.45 -0.98
CA TYR A 173 13.90 -5.07 -0.53
C TYR A 173 12.51 -4.46 -0.25
N ALA A 174 12.38 -3.76 0.87
CA ALA A 174 11.21 -2.97 1.26
C ALA A 174 11.71 -1.74 2.01
N GLN A 175 11.25 -0.56 1.63
CA GLN A 175 11.71 0.71 2.21
C GLN A 175 10.70 1.83 1.93
N SER A 176 10.54 2.75 2.87
CA SER A 176 9.77 4.00 2.72
C SER A 176 10.68 5.22 2.78
N PHE A 177 10.22 6.31 2.16
CA PHE A 177 10.96 7.56 2.03
C PHE A 177 10.00 8.74 2.17
N GLY A 178 10.52 9.87 2.64
CA GLY A 178 9.89 11.18 2.48
C GLY A 178 10.50 11.96 1.32
N ASP A 179 9.82 13.03 0.90
CA ASP A 179 10.19 13.79 -0.31
C ASP A 179 10.89 15.14 -0.02
N GLY A 180 10.95 15.56 1.23
CA GLY A 180 11.57 16.82 1.65
C GLY A 180 10.61 18.02 1.58
N VAL A 181 11.17 19.23 1.50
CA VAL A 181 10.37 20.47 1.61
C VAL A 181 9.66 20.78 0.29
N HIS A 182 8.33 20.74 0.32
CA HIS A 182 7.44 21.27 -0.72
C HIS A 182 6.15 21.78 -0.08
N THR A 183 5.49 22.75 -0.72
CA THR A 183 4.30 23.41 -0.15
C THR A 183 3.01 22.62 -0.39
N SER A 184 2.92 21.91 -1.51
CA SER A 184 1.72 21.14 -1.89
C SER A 184 1.80 19.74 -1.32
N ILE A 185 1.01 19.43 -0.29
CA ILE A 185 0.93 18.10 0.32
C ILE A 185 0.59 16.96 -0.68
N PRO A 186 -0.34 17.11 -1.64
CA PRO A 186 -0.67 16.03 -2.57
C PRO A 186 0.30 15.90 -3.75
N ALA A 187 1.26 16.82 -3.91
CA ALA A 187 2.22 16.75 -5.00
C ALA A 187 3.17 15.57 -4.75
N PRO A 188 3.29 14.62 -5.70
CA PRO A 188 4.18 13.49 -5.52
C PRO A 188 5.64 13.94 -5.69
N GLY A 189 6.55 13.40 -4.87
CA GLY A 189 7.98 13.67 -4.98
C GLY A 189 8.78 12.55 -5.63
N LEU A 190 10.10 12.68 -5.50
CA LEU A 190 11.12 11.78 -6.07
C LEU A 190 12.04 11.19 -4.97
N GLY A 191 11.68 11.30 -3.69
CA GLY A 191 12.53 10.88 -2.57
C GLY A 191 12.90 9.40 -2.57
N ALA A 192 12.04 8.55 -3.15
CA ALA A 192 12.30 7.11 -3.25
C ALA A 192 13.49 6.74 -4.17
N LEU A 193 14.01 7.70 -4.97
CA LEU A 193 15.28 7.53 -5.68
C LEU A 193 16.46 7.24 -4.74
N GLY A 194 16.33 7.57 -3.45
CA GLY A 194 17.30 7.22 -2.42
C GLY A 194 17.64 5.72 -2.37
N ALA A 195 16.71 4.84 -2.76
CA ALA A 195 16.93 3.39 -2.84
C ALA A 195 18.07 3.00 -3.80
N GLY A 196 18.27 3.79 -4.88
CA GLY A 196 19.31 3.58 -5.89
C GLY A 196 20.60 4.37 -5.63
N ARG A 197 20.68 5.17 -4.56
CA ARG A 197 21.87 5.99 -4.29
C ARG A 197 23.12 5.12 -4.10
N GLY A 198 24.14 5.34 -4.93
CA GLY A 198 25.36 4.53 -4.98
C GLY A 198 25.38 3.48 -6.10
N GLY A 199 24.35 3.47 -6.96
CA GLY A 199 24.25 2.60 -8.13
C GLY A 199 24.34 1.12 -7.78
N LYS A 200 25.34 0.41 -8.30
CA LYS A 200 25.57 -1.02 -8.00
C LYS A 200 25.86 -1.31 -6.51
N GLN A 201 26.24 -0.29 -5.73
CA GLN A 201 26.46 -0.42 -4.28
C GLN A 201 25.28 0.09 -3.45
N SER A 202 24.20 0.54 -4.10
CA SER A 202 22.99 0.99 -3.42
C SER A 202 22.37 -0.12 -2.57
N PRO A 203 21.60 0.21 -1.53
CA PRO A 203 20.91 -0.78 -0.71
C PRO A 203 20.03 -1.72 -1.53
N LEU A 204 19.34 -1.18 -2.55
CA LEU A 204 18.51 -1.98 -3.46
C LEU A 204 19.37 -2.96 -4.28
N ALA A 205 20.44 -2.47 -4.92
CA ALA A 205 21.31 -3.32 -5.74
C ALA A 205 21.98 -4.44 -4.92
N ARG A 206 22.48 -4.11 -3.71
CA ARG A 206 23.11 -5.10 -2.84
C ARG A 206 22.14 -6.18 -2.38
N SER A 207 20.92 -5.78 -2.00
CA SER A 207 19.88 -6.73 -1.57
C SER A 207 19.44 -7.68 -2.69
N LEU A 208 19.37 -7.19 -3.94
CA LEU A 208 19.11 -8.05 -5.10
C LEU A 208 20.29 -8.98 -5.40
N ALA A 209 21.52 -8.47 -5.31
CA ALA A 209 22.74 -9.25 -5.56
C ALA A 209 22.93 -10.40 -4.57
N GLU A 210 22.51 -10.26 -3.31
CA GLU A 210 22.48 -11.35 -2.31
C GLU A 210 21.62 -12.54 -2.76
N LEU A 211 20.62 -12.29 -3.61
CA LEU A 211 19.75 -13.31 -4.21
C LEU A 211 20.20 -13.70 -5.63
N GLY A 212 21.34 -13.20 -6.10
CA GLY A 212 21.85 -13.44 -7.46
C GLY A 212 21.06 -12.73 -8.55
N VAL A 213 20.34 -11.64 -8.23
CA VAL A 213 19.51 -10.87 -9.16
C VAL A 213 20.23 -9.56 -9.54
N GLY A 214 20.44 -9.35 -10.83
CA GLY A 214 21.00 -8.12 -11.40
C GLY A 214 19.95 -7.09 -11.81
N ALA A 215 20.40 -5.92 -12.25
CA ALA A 215 19.52 -4.84 -12.71
C ALA A 215 18.67 -5.25 -13.92
N ASP A 216 19.21 -6.07 -14.81
CA ASP A 216 18.55 -6.53 -16.04
C ASP A 216 17.51 -7.64 -15.79
N ASP A 217 17.61 -8.34 -14.65
CA ASP A 217 16.66 -9.40 -14.28
C ASP A 217 15.32 -8.86 -13.77
N ILE A 218 15.23 -7.57 -13.45
CA ILE A 218 13.99 -6.91 -13.07
C ILE A 218 13.10 -6.80 -14.33
N ALA A 219 12.20 -7.75 -14.55
CA ALA A 219 11.42 -7.78 -15.79
C ALA A 219 10.16 -6.90 -15.77
N VAL A 220 9.54 -6.72 -14.60
CA VAL A 220 8.21 -6.12 -14.45
C VAL A 220 8.21 -5.01 -13.40
N ILE A 221 7.49 -3.92 -13.69
CA ILE A 221 7.20 -2.84 -12.76
C ILE A 221 5.69 -2.72 -12.60
N SER A 222 5.19 -3.07 -11.42
CA SER A 222 3.81 -2.79 -11.03
C SER A 222 3.74 -1.36 -10.49
N LYS A 223 3.41 -0.42 -11.39
CA LYS A 223 3.35 1.01 -11.05
C LYS A 223 2.16 1.33 -10.15
N HIS A 224 2.30 2.41 -9.39
CA HIS A 224 1.22 3.06 -8.68
C HIS A 224 0.18 3.55 -9.70
N ASP A 225 0.53 4.43 -10.63
CA ASP A 225 -0.28 4.78 -11.82
C ASP A 225 -1.75 5.10 -11.49
N THR A 226 -1.98 6.22 -10.82
CA THR A 226 -3.32 6.65 -10.36
C THR A 226 -4.22 7.21 -11.43
N SER A 227 -3.82 7.24 -12.72
CA SER A 227 -4.61 7.88 -13.76
C SER A 227 -4.73 9.39 -13.55
N THR A 228 -3.72 9.98 -12.88
CA THR A 228 -3.65 11.43 -12.63
C THR A 228 -2.59 12.08 -13.53
N LEU A 229 -2.75 13.37 -13.77
CA LEU A 229 -1.82 14.10 -14.65
C LEU A 229 -0.41 14.21 -14.05
N ALA A 230 -0.32 14.34 -12.72
CA ALA A 230 0.95 14.53 -12.02
C ALA A 230 1.68 13.22 -11.70
N ASN A 231 0.98 12.20 -11.16
CA ASN A 231 1.65 10.97 -10.69
C ASN A 231 2.27 10.16 -11.82
N ASP A 232 1.51 9.89 -12.89
CA ASP A 232 1.92 8.97 -13.94
C ASP A 232 3.27 9.34 -14.60
N PRO A 233 3.54 10.61 -14.99
CA PRO A 233 4.85 11.01 -15.50
C PRO A 233 5.92 11.06 -14.41
N ASN A 234 5.60 11.52 -13.19
CA ASN A 234 6.55 11.54 -12.07
C ASN A 234 7.08 10.13 -11.76
N GLU A 235 6.18 9.16 -11.66
CA GLU A 235 6.53 7.77 -11.38
C GLU A 235 7.30 7.12 -12.55
N THR A 236 6.99 7.51 -13.79
CA THR A 236 7.78 7.06 -14.96
C THR A 236 9.22 7.57 -14.87
N GLU A 237 9.40 8.87 -14.59
CA GLU A 237 10.73 9.47 -14.41
C GLU A 237 11.49 8.84 -13.24
N LEU A 238 10.80 8.55 -12.14
CA LEU A 238 11.37 7.88 -10.97
C LEU A 238 11.94 6.51 -11.35
N HIS A 239 11.17 5.70 -12.07
CA HIS A 239 11.62 4.37 -12.49
C HIS A 239 12.75 4.42 -13.52
N GLU A 240 12.73 5.38 -14.45
CA GLU A 240 13.81 5.58 -15.42
C GLU A 240 15.13 5.91 -14.70
N ARG A 241 15.09 6.89 -13.79
CA ARG A 241 16.26 7.30 -13.00
C ARG A 241 16.79 6.16 -12.11
N LEU A 242 15.91 5.33 -11.55
CA LEU A 242 16.32 4.14 -10.80
C LEU A 242 16.98 3.10 -11.70
N ALA A 243 16.42 2.81 -12.88
CA ALA A 243 16.99 1.85 -13.83
C ALA A 243 18.39 2.29 -14.27
N ASP A 244 18.55 3.56 -14.64
CA ASP A 244 19.85 4.16 -14.99
C ASP A 244 20.83 4.07 -13.83
N SER A 245 20.39 4.42 -12.63
CA SER A 245 21.24 4.39 -11.44
C SER A 245 21.76 2.98 -11.13
N LEU A 246 20.91 1.96 -11.25
CA LEU A 246 21.28 0.56 -11.05
C LEU A 246 22.20 0.02 -12.16
N GLY A 247 22.33 0.73 -13.27
CA GLY A 247 23.15 0.34 -14.42
C GLY A 247 22.47 -0.70 -15.30
N ARG A 248 21.16 -0.53 -15.53
CA ARG A 248 20.37 -1.30 -16.51
C ARG A 248 20.98 -1.18 -17.91
N SER A 249 21.01 -2.26 -18.68
CA SER A 249 21.49 -2.21 -20.06
C SER A 249 20.54 -1.41 -20.98
N PRO A 250 21.09 -0.56 -21.88
CA PRO A 250 20.27 0.21 -22.81
C PRO A 250 19.39 -0.68 -23.67
N GLY A 251 18.09 -0.37 -23.74
CA GLY A 251 17.12 -1.10 -24.55
C GLY A 251 16.59 -2.39 -23.91
N ALA A 252 17.00 -2.75 -22.69
CA ALA A 252 16.39 -3.85 -21.96
C ALA A 252 14.98 -3.44 -21.48
N PRO A 253 13.90 -4.04 -22.01
CA PRO A 253 12.54 -3.57 -21.74
C PRO A 253 12.11 -3.86 -20.30
N LEU A 254 11.22 -3.00 -19.79
CA LEU A 254 10.52 -3.16 -18.51
C LEU A 254 9.02 -3.24 -18.78
N PHE A 255 8.39 -4.36 -18.41
CA PHE A 255 6.96 -4.52 -18.57
C PHE A 255 6.21 -3.72 -17.49
N ILE A 256 5.43 -2.74 -17.91
CA ILE A 256 4.63 -1.92 -17.01
C ILE A 256 3.27 -2.58 -16.77
N VAL A 257 2.94 -2.79 -15.50
CA VAL A 257 1.63 -3.29 -15.07
C VAL A 257 0.93 -2.22 -14.24
N SER A 258 -0.27 -1.82 -14.68
CA SER A 258 -1.04 -0.74 -14.06
C SER A 258 -2.45 -1.21 -13.70
N GLN A 259 -2.55 -1.97 -12.60
CA GLN A 259 -3.79 -2.62 -12.16
C GLN A 259 -4.93 -1.64 -11.77
N LYS A 260 -4.64 -0.35 -11.54
CA LYS A 260 -5.67 0.66 -11.21
C LYS A 260 -6.73 0.81 -12.28
N SER A 261 -6.37 0.55 -13.54
CA SER A 261 -7.33 0.52 -14.65
C SER A 261 -8.49 -0.47 -14.41
N LEU A 262 -8.21 -1.57 -13.70
CA LEU A 262 -9.18 -2.61 -13.39
C LEU A 262 -9.84 -2.42 -12.02
N THR A 263 -9.05 -2.12 -10.99
CA THR A 263 -9.51 -2.15 -9.59
C THR A 263 -9.95 -0.80 -9.04
N GLY A 264 -9.62 0.29 -9.73
CA GLY A 264 -9.63 1.63 -9.13
C GLY A 264 -8.56 1.78 -8.04
N HIS A 265 -8.68 2.83 -7.22
CA HIS A 265 -7.73 3.20 -6.20
C HIS A 265 -8.30 3.05 -4.77
N ALA A 266 -8.07 1.88 -4.17
CA ALA A 266 -8.37 1.60 -2.77
C ALA A 266 -7.30 2.14 -1.82
N LYS A 267 -7.08 3.47 -1.82
CA LYS A 267 -6.21 4.26 -0.92
C LYS A 267 -5.05 3.44 -0.31
N GLY A 268 -5.06 3.23 1.01
CA GLY A 268 -4.10 2.46 1.79
C GLY A 268 -4.34 0.95 1.81
N GLY A 269 -5.43 0.46 1.23
CA GLY A 269 -5.69 -0.96 0.98
C GLY A 269 -4.87 -1.57 -0.18
N ARG A 270 -4.18 -0.75 -0.97
CA ARG A 270 -3.46 -1.21 -2.16
C ARG A 270 -2.08 -1.78 -1.82
N ARG A 271 -2.00 -3.11 -1.63
CA ARG A 271 -0.87 -3.98 -2.02
C ARG A 271 -1.19 -5.49 -1.91
N SER A 272 -2.43 -5.87 -1.57
CA SER A 272 -2.82 -7.25 -1.24
C SER A 272 -3.37 -8.07 -2.40
N SER A 273 -3.43 -7.52 -3.62
CA SER A 273 -4.02 -8.22 -4.76
C SER A 273 -2.98 -9.08 -5.48
N ARG A 274 -3.00 -10.37 -5.12
CA ARG A 274 -2.36 -11.56 -5.73
C ARG A 274 -0.84 -11.59 -5.81
#